data_AF-A0A5C8U1M0-F1
#
_entry.id   AF-A0A5C8U1M0-F1
#
_cell.length_a   1.000
_cell.length_b   1.000
_cell.length_c   1.000
_cell.angle_alpha   90.00
_cell.angle_beta   90.00
_cell.angle_gamma   90.00
#
_symmetry.space_group_name_H-M   'P 1'
#
loop_
_entity.id
_entity.type
_entity.pdbx_description
1 polymer ?
#
loop_
_entity_poly.entity_id
_entity_poly.type
_entity_poly.pdbx_seq_one_letter_code
_entity_poly.pdbx_strand_id
1 'polypeptide(L)' 'MARSTMSARDAAEAAFKKTTTKPVEAAPVAARAPALPGGREQVTLRIDRDVLEHFQADGPGWQDRLNAALRRAAGLS' A
#
# COMPACT_ATOMS: atom_id res chain seq x y z
N MET A 1 -53.67 20.73 -5.58
CA MET A 1 -52.85 21.67 -4.79
C MET A 1 -51.40 21.21 -4.86
N ALA A 2 -50.56 21.93 -5.60
CA ALA A 2 -49.18 21.56 -5.87
C ALA A 2 -48.24 22.32 -4.92
N ARG A 3 -47.35 21.61 -4.22
CA ARG A 3 -46.14 22.17 -3.61
C ARG A 3 -45.08 21.08 -3.48
N SER A 4 -44.34 20.88 -4.57
CA SER A 4 -42.98 20.34 -4.50
C SER A 4 -42.06 21.46 -4.98
N THR A 5 -41.78 22.40 -4.10
CA THR A 5 -40.76 23.43 -4.29
C THR A 5 -39.60 23.03 -3.37
N MET A 6 -38.54 22.48 -3.97
CA MET A 6 -37.21 22.17 -3.40
C MET A 6 -37.18 21.89 -1.89
N SER A 7 -37.06 20.62 -1.54
CA SER A 7 -36.98 20.21 -0.14
C SER A 7 -35.61 20.53 0.45
N ALA A 8 -35.54 20.73 1.77
CA ALA A 8 -34.28 20.85 2.51
C ALA A 8 -33.30 19.67 2.27
N ARG A 9 -33.83 18.54 1.81
CA ARG A 9 -33.06 17.36 1.42
C ARG A 9 -32.22 17.59 0.15
N ASP A 10 -32.77 18.29 -0.83
CA ASP A 10 -32.05 18.62 -2.09
C ASP A 10 -30.87 19.56 -1.81
N ALA A 11 -31.06 20.52 -0.90
CA ALA A 11 -30.01 21.41 -0.45
C ALA A 11 -28.90 20.66 0.32
N ALA A 12 -29.26 19.67 1.15
CA ALA A 12 -28.31 18.84 1.88
C ALA A 12 -27.49 17.92 0.94
N GLU A 13 -28.14 17.32 -0.06
CA GLU A 13 -27.45 16.48 -1.05
C GLU A 13 -26.51 17.30 -1.95
N ALA A 14 -26.88 18.52 -2.30
CA ALA A 14 -26.02 19.43 -3.05
C ALA A 14 -24.77 19.87 -2.25
N ALA A 15 -24.91 20.12 -0.95
CA ALA A 15 -23.79 20.43 -0.08
C ALA A 15 -22.83 19.23 0.08
N PHE A 16 -23.37 18.02 0.27
CA PHE A 16 -22.57 16.80 0.39
C PHE A 16 -21.79 16.46 -0.89
N LYS A 17 -22.41 16.60 -2.07
CA LYS A 17 -21.72 16.42 -3.37
C LYS A 17 -20.58 17.41 -3.59
N LYS A 18 -20.75 18.68 -3.19
CA LYS A 18 -19.69 19.69 -3.29
C LYS A 18 -18.51 19.42 -2.37
N THR A 19 -18.73 18.82 -1.19
CA THR A 19 -17.66 18.50 -0.24
C THR A 19 -16.95 17.17 -0.56
N THR A 20 -17.63 16.19 -1.17
CA THR A 20 -17.03 14.87 -1.47
C THR A 20 -16.31 14.78 -2.82
N THR A 21 -16.29 15.84 -3.62
CA THR A 21 -15.41 15.91 -4.80
C THR A 21 -14.13 16.64 -4.40
N LYS A 22 -13.28 15.96 -3.63
CA LYS A 22 -11.84 16.21 -3.76
C LYS A 22 -11.44 15.64 -5.12
N PRO A 23 -10.87 16.43 -6.05
CA PRO A 23 -10.09 15.82 -7.11
C PRO A 23 -9.04 14.98 -6.38
N VAL A 24 -9.02 13.67 -6.62
CA VAL A 24 -7.78 12.92 -6.44
C VAL A 24 -6.86 13.51 -7.49
N GLU A 25 -6.19 14.59 -7.11
CA GLU A 25 -4.96 15.03 -7.72
C GLU A 25 -4.12 13.77 -7.78
N ALA A 26 -3.98 13.24 -9.00
CA ALA A 26 -3.20 12.06 -9.27
C ALA A 26 -1.84 12.34 -8.64
N ALA A 27 -1.60 11.72 -7.47
CA ALA A 27 -0.30 11.75 -6.83
C ALA A 27 0.67 11.42 -7.97
N PRO A 28 1.72 12.25 -8.20
CA PRO A 28 2.64 11.98 -9.27
C PRO A 28 3.07 10.54 -9.07
N VAL A 29 2.76 9.69 -10.06
CA VAL A 29 3.24 8.31 -10.11
C VAL A 29 4.72 8.48 -9.91
N ALA A 30 5.18 8.21 -8.68
CA ALA A 30 6.52 8.55 -8.25
C ALA A 30 7.41 7.94 -9.31
N ALA A 31 8.04 8.81 -10.10
CA ALA A 31 8.83 8.42 -11.25
C ALA A 31 9.71 7.28 -10.73
N ARG A 32 9.49 6.08 -11.27
CA ARG A 32 10.21 4.86 -10.89
C ARG A 32 11.67 5.28 -10.81
N ALA A 33 12.19 5.43 -9.60
CA ALA A 33 13.56 5.85 -9.42
C ALA A 33 14.41 4.87 -10.24
N PRO A 34 15.39 5.34 -11.03
CA PRO A 34 16.23 4.45 -11.82
C PRO A 34 16.74 3.36 -10.87
N ALA A 35 16.43 2.10 -11.21
CA ALA A 35 16.75 0.96 -10.36
C ALA A 35 18.25 1.00 -10.09
N LEU A 36 18.61 1.36 -8.85
CA LEU A 36 20.00 1.40 -8.43
C LEU A 36 20.58 -0.01 -8.68
N PRO A 37 21.69 -0.14 -9.44
CA PRO A 37 22.31 -1.43 -9.66
C PRO A 37 22.76 -1.98 -8.30
N GLY A 38 22.16 -3.09 -7.87
CA GLY A 38 22.38 -3.69 -6.55
C GLY A 38 21.26 -3.47 -5.51
N GLY A 39 20.13 -2.88 -5.90
CA GLY A 39 18.94 -2.76 -5.04
C GLY A 39 18.24 -4.09 -4.74
N ARG A 40 17.45 -4.13 -3.68
CA ARG A 40 16.53 -5.25 -3.39
C ARG A 40 15.32 -5.17 -4.31
N GLU A 41 14.94 -6.30 -4.90
CA GLU A 41 13.73 -6.40 -5.71
C GLU A 41 12.59 -7.05 -4.89
N GLN A 42 11.40 -6.46 -4.97
CA GLN A 42 10.21 -7.04 -4.36
C GLN A 42 9.62 -8.10 -5.29
N VAL A 43 9.60 -9.35 -4.83
CA VAL A 43 9.07 -10.49 -5.59
C VAL A 43 8.00 -11.22 -4.79
N THR A 44 7.09 -11.89 -5.51
CA THR A 44 6.09 -12.76 -4.89
C THR A 44 6.68 -14.17 -4.76
N LEU A 45 7.09 -14.54 -3.55
CA LEU A 45 7.62 -15.86 -3.21
C LEU A 45 6.68 -16.56 -2.21
N ARG A 46 6.51 -17.88 -2.35
CA ARG A 46 5.84 -18.71 -1.33
C ARG A 46 6.88 -19.20 -0.32
N ILE A 47 6.58 -18.97 0.96
CA ILE A 47 7.41 -19.39 2.09
C ILE A 47 6.51 -20.21 3.02
N ASP A 48 7.07 -21.29 3.57
CA ASP A 48 6.36 -22.12 4.55
C ASP A 48 6.01 -21.31 5.81
N ARG A 49 4.89 -21.67 6.45
CA ARG A 49 4.31 -20.89 7.55
C ARG A 49 5.23 -20.85 8.77
N ASP A 50 5.80 -21.99 9.13
CA ASP A 50 6.72 -22.16 10.25
C ASP A 50 8.00 -21.34 10.08
N VAL A 51 8.56 -21.32 8.87
CA VAL A 51 9.71 -20.48 8.52
C VAL A 51 9.35 -19.01 8.67
N LEU A 52 8.19 -18.59 8.15
CA LEU A 52 7.74 -17.20 8.27
C LEU A 52 7.54 -16.79 9.74
N GLU A 53 6.90 -17.63 10.54
CA GLU A 53 6.69 -17.41 11.97
C GLU A 53 8.01 -17.31 12.74
N HIS A 54 8.97 -18.18 12.44
CA HIS A 54 10.30 -18.16 13.04
C HIS A 54 10.97 -16.79 12.87
N PHE A 55 11.01 -16.27 11.64
CA PHE A 55 11.64 -14.96 11.41
C PHE A 55 10.82 -13.81 11.99
N GLN A 56 9.49 -13.85 11.89
CA GLN A 56 8.61 -12.80 12.43
C GLN A 56 8.65 -12.70 13.96
N ALA A 57 8.87 -13.82 14.67
CA ALA A 57 8.95 -13.86 16.13
C ALA A 57 10.07 -12.97 16.69
N ASP A 58 11.16 -12.80 15.95
CA ASP A 58 12.27 -11.92 16.29
C ASP A 58 11.94 -10.41 16.14
N GLY A 59 10.74 -10.07 15.68
CA GLY A 59 10.24 -8.70 15.60
C GLY A 59 10.73 -7.90 14.37
N PRO A 60 10.81 -6.56 14.46
CA PRO A 60 11.19 -5.70 13.34
C PRO A 60 12.52 -6.13 12.68
N GLY A 61 12.61 -5.97 11.36
CA GLY A 61 13.79 -6.38 10.58
C GLY A 61 13.85 -7.88 10.24
N TRP A 62 12.79 -8.64 10.49
CA TRP A 62 12.73 -10.07 10.15
C TRP A 62 12.99 -10.37 8.67
N GLN A 63 12.56 -9.48 7.76
CA GLN A 63 12.82 -9.64 6.33
C GLN A 63 14.31 -9.49 5.99
N ASP A 64 15.03 -8.60 6.69
CA ASP A 64 16.48 -8.46 6.52
C ASP A 64 17.22 -9.69 7.02
N ARG A 65 16.77 -10.28 8.15
CA ARG A 65 17.32 -11.55 8.67
C ARG A 65 17.05 -12.71 7.72
N LEU A 66 15.85 -12.82 7.17
CA LEU A 66 15.51 -13.81 6.15
C LEU A 66 16.40 -13.64 4.92
N ASN A 67 16.55 -12.41 4.41
CA ASN A 67 17.42 -12.15 3.27
C ASN A 67 18.89 -12.48 3.58
N ALA A 68 19.40 -12.19 4.78
CA ALA A 68 20.74 -12.56 5.20
C ALA A 68 20.92 -14.10 5.28
N ALA A 69 19.91 -14.84 5.73
CA ALA A 69 19.91 -16.31 5.69
C ALA A 69 19.96 -16.83 4.25
N LEU A 70 19.17 -16.26 3.34
CA LEU A 70 19.20 -16.62 1.92
C LEU A 70 20.56 -16.34 1.27
N ARG A 71 21.18 -15.20 1.57
CA ARG A 71 22.54 -14.88 1.08
C ARG A 71 23.57 -15.89 1.57
N ARG A 72 23.51 -16.26 2.86
CA ARG A 72 24.39 -17.29 3.44
C ARG A 72 24.21 -18.65 2.77
N ALA A 73 22.96 -19.08 2.57
CA ALA A 73 22.65 -20.33 1.91
C ALA A 73 23.11 -20.37 0.43
N ALA A 74 23.08 -19.22 -0.25
CA ALA A 74 23.54 -19.07 -1.62
C ALA A 74 25.06 -18.81 -1.77
N GLY A 75 25.81 -18.67 -0.67
CA GLY A 75 27.23 -18.31 -0.70
C GLY A 75 27.51 -16.87 -1.15
N LEU A 76 26.53 -15.98 -1.00
CA LEU A 76 26.59 -14.55 -1.36
C LEU A 76 26.88 -13.63 -0.15
N SER A 77 27.37 -14.24 0.94
CA SER A 77 27.63 -13.62 2.25
C SER A 77 29.10 -13.64 2.60
#